data_AF-L2GIK9-F1
#
_entry.id   AF-L2GIK9-F1
#
_cell.length_a   1.000
_cell.length_b   1.000
_cell.length_c   1.000
_cell.angle_alpha   90.00
_cell.angle_beta   90.00
_cell.angle_gamma   90.00
#
_symmetry.space_group_name_H-M   'P 1'
#
loop_
_entity.id
_entity.type
_entity.pdbx_description
1 polymer ?
#
loop_
_entity_poly.entity_id
_entity_poly.type
_entity_poly.pdbx_seq_one_letter_code
_entity_poly.pdbx_strand_id
1 'polypeptide(L)'
;MEEYLRNAQIPEYSDEEGGSGPLEDLGDISAEDTSVEDGENHIDQQEEEPEFDPVAAGLKEISNLGKFTVSSHKQGNGVDQLRHDSLKSYWQSDGPQPHKLTVYFIKRVGIRDIRFYVDYNEDESYTPTKIIFKSGTSENNLIQFATMDLSAPSGWQLVPIAGSGGGPDGNTLVSYVFQMQILENHQNGKDTHLRSIKIYAADTDGANVERERDSNNVSVHSDLTMEDVAADERPADPWDISVLEAGLPIPDFMKEPEIR
;
A
#
# COMPACT_ATOMS: atom_id res chain seq x y z
N MET A 1 -27.82 -48.15 3.47
CA MET A 1 -29.21 -48.53 3.11
C MET A 1 -29.78 -47.41 2.24
N GLU A 2 -29.12 -47.12 1.12
CA GLU A 2 -29.52 -46.11 0.14
C GLU A 2 -29.05 -46.59 -1.25
N GLU A 3 -29.38 -47.83 -1.58
CA GLU A 3 -29.29 -48.35 -2.95
C GLU A 3 -30.70 -48.34 -3.56
N TYR A 4 -31.18 -47.16 -3.96
CA TYR A 4 -32.46 -46.99 -4.68
C TYR A 4 -32.36 -45.92 -5.78
N LEU A 5 -31.22 -45.84 -6.48
CA LEU A 5 -31.07 -45.01 -7.67
C LEU A 5 -30.41 -45.82 -8.79
N ARG A 6 -31.14 -46.81 -9.31
CA ARG A 6 -30.90 -47.39 -10.64
C ARG A 6 -32.09 -48.27 -11.04
N ASN A 7 -33.10 -47.65 -11.64
CA ASN A 7 -34.00 -48.24 -12.65
C ASN A 7 -35.23 -47.34 -12.86
N ALA A 8 -35.08 -46.28 -13.65
CA ALA A 8 -36.21 -45.64 -14.30
C ALA A 8 -35.86 -45.41 -15.78
N GLN A 9 -36.75 -45.87 -16.63
CA GLN A 9 -36.65 -46.00 -18.08
C GLN A 9 -37.05 -44.69 -18.76
N ILE A 10 -36.31 -44.30 -19.79
CA ILE A 10 -36.41 -43.05 -20.54
C ILE A 10 -37.61 -43.12 -21.50
N PRO A 11 -38.46 -42.09 -21.64
CA PRO A 11 -39.39 -41.98 -22.76
C PRO A 11 -38.78 -41.18 -23.92
N GLU A 12 -38.71 -41.83 -25.09
CA GLU A 12 -38.42 -41.25 -26.40
C GLU A 12 -39.55 -40.29 -26.83
N TYR A 13 -39.19 -39.13 -27.40
CA TYR A 13 -40.12 -38.28 -28.15
C TYR A 13 -39.85 -38.46 -29.64
N SER A 14 -40.88 -38.90 -30.36
CA SER A 14 -40.92 -39.13 -31.80
C SER A 14 -41.44 -37.91 -32.55
N ASP A 15 -40.76 -37.58 -33.65
CA ASP A 15 -41.23 -36.71 -34.74
C ASP A 15 -42.44 -37.33 -35.46
N GLU A 16 -43.37 -36.51 -35.99
CA GLU A 16 -44.05 -36.65 -37.30
C GLU A 16 -45.01 -35.46 -37.58
N GLU A 17 -45.33 -35.30 -38.87
CA GLU A 17 -45.51 -34.08 -39.67
C GLU A 17 -46.95 -33.49 -39.83
N GLY A 18 -47.01 -32.28 -40.42
CA GLY A 18 -47.94 -31.90 -41.51
C GLY A 18 -49.03 -30.86 -41.17
N GLY A 19 -49.30 -29.79 -41.94
CA GLY A 19 -48.76 -29.29 -43.20
C GLY A 19 -49.62 -28.12 -43.81
N SER A 20 -49.10 -27.51 -44.90
CA SER A 20 -49.73 -26.62 -45.93
C SER A 20 -50.05 -25.16 -45.53
N GLY A 21 -49.66 -24.04 -46.19
CA GLY A 21 -49.14 -23.62 -47.53
C GLY A 21 -49.63 -22.15 -47.81
N PRO A 22 -49.27 -21.36 -48.86
CA PRO A 22 -48.24 -21.46 -49.92
C PRO A 22 -47.31 -20.20 -50.10
N LEU A 23 -46.40 -20.33 -51.07
CA LEU A 23 -45.42 -19.42 -51.74
C LEU A 23 -45.91 -17.96 -51.98
N GLU A 24 -45.10 -16.92 -52.28
CA GLU A 24 -43.94 -16.72 -53.17
C GLU A 24 -43.53 -15.23 -53.05
N ASP A 25 -42.24 -14.86 -53.06
CA ASP A 25 -41.70 -13.73 -53.88
C ASP A 25 -40.17 -13.62 -53.71
N LEU A 26 -39.45 -13.66 -54.84
CA LEU A 26 -38.01 -13.45 -54.95
C LEU A 26 -37.78 -12.06 -55.51
N GLY A 27 -37.05 -11.21 -54.77
CA GLY A 27 -36.57 -9.91 -55.25
C GLY A 27 -35.11 -9.70 -54.88
N ASP A 28 -34.24 -9.77 -55.89
CA ASP A 28 -32.80 -9.54 -55.86
C ASP A 28 -32.44 -8.04 -55.83
N ILE A 29 -31.17 -7.76 -55.49
CA ILE A 29 -30.35 -6.52 -55.64
C ILE A 29 -30.66 -5.24 -54.85
N SER A 30 -29.76 -4.87 -53.92
CA SER A 30 -28.66 -3.91 -54.22
C SER A 30 -27.75 -3.74 -53.00
N ALA A 31 -26.45 -3.94 -53.21
CA ALA A 31 -25.40 -3.51 -52.30
C ALA A 31 -24.99 -2.10 -52.71
N GLU A 32 -25.35 -1.10 -51.91
CA GLU A 32 -24.75 0.23 -51.94
C GLU A 32 -24.41 0.68 -50.52
N ASP A 33 -23.11 0.63 -50.26
CA ASP A 33 -22.29 1.63 -49.57
C ASP A 33 -23.02 2.78 -48.85
N THR A 34 -22.96 2.75 -47.51
CA THR A 34 -23.00 3.98 -46.69
C THR A 34 -21.77 4.01 -45.79
N SER A 35 -20.65 4.41 -46.38
CA SER A 35 -19.70 5.40 -45.86
C SER A 35 -19.86 5.82 -44.38
N VAL A 36 -18.86 5.45 -43.59
CA VAL A 36 -18.20 6.21 -42.51
C VAL A 36 -19.01 7.34 -41.84
N GLU A 37 -19.43 7.10 -40.61
CA GLU A 37 -19.64 8.17 -39.62
C GLU A 37 -18.76 7.92 -38.38
N ASP A 38 -18.25 9.05 -37.89
CA ASP A 38 -17.06 9.28 -37.09
C ASP A 38 -16.82 8.34 -35.92
N GLY A 39 -15.56 7.90 -35.83
CA GLY A 39 -14.99 7.43 -34.59
C GLY A 39 -14.91 8.58 -33.60
N GLU A 40 -15.82 8.58 -32.63
CA GLU A 40 -15.51 9.15 -31.32
C GLU A 40 -14.50 8.21 -30.65
N ASN A 41 -13.22 8.44 -30.97
CA ASN A 41 -12.15 8.12 -30.05
C ASN A 41 -12.43 8.88 -28.76
N HIS A 42 -13.18 8.24 -27.85
CA HIS A 42 -13.05 8.49 -26.43
C HIS A 42 -11.60 8.12 -26.07
N ILE A 43 -10.71 9.08 -26.32
CA ILE A 43 -9.44 9.16 -25.61
C ILE A 43 -9.89 9.39 -24.18
N ASP A 44 -10.00 8.31 -23.41
CA ASP A 44 -9.95 8.37 -21.97
C ASP A 44 -8.67 9.14 -21.66
N GLN A 45 -8.84 10.43 -21.39
CA GLN A 45 -7.82 11.23 -20.75
C GLN A 45 -7.64 10.56 -19.40
N GLN A 46 -6.72 9.60 -19.32
CA GLN A 46 -6.08 9.25 -18.06
C GLN A 46 -5.54 10.58 -17.56
N GLU A 47 -6.26 11.19 -16.61
CA GLU A 47 -5.69 12.21 -15.75
C GLU A 47 -4.44 11.55 -15.16
N GLU A 48 -3.27 11.89 -15.71
CA GLU A 48 -2.00 11.44 -15.17
C GLU A 48 -1.97 11.96 -13.73
N GLU A 49 -2.21 11.04 -12.79
CA GLU A 49 -2.07 11.30 -11.36
C GLU A 49 -0.71 11.99 -11.16
N PRO A 50 -0.69 13.20 -10.56
CA PRO A 50 0.53 13.97 -10.45
C PRO A 50 1.61 13.14 -9.76
N GLU A 51 2.78 13.06 -10.40
CA GLU A 51 3.90 12.30 -9.87
C GLU A 51 4.22 12.79 -8.46
N PHE A 52 4.14 11.88 -7.48
CA PHE A 52 4.38 12.22 -6.09
C PHE A 52 5.86 12.53 -5.86
N ASP A 53 6.18 13.80 -5.56
CA ASP A 53 7.52 14.20 -5.12
C ASP A 53 7.64 14.08 -3.58
N PRO A 54 8.33 13.05 -3.07
CA PRO A 54 8.52 12.88 -1.63
C PRO A 54 9.34 14.02 -1.01
N VAL A 55 10.31 14.59 -1.74
CA VAL A 55 11.19 15.63 -1.20
C VAL A 55 10.42 16.93 -1.01
N ALA A 56 9.58 17.30 -1.98
CA ALA A 56 8.68 18.45 -1.84
C ALA A 56 7.68 18.29 -0.68
N ALA A 57 7.30 17.05 -0.35
CA ALA A 57 6.47 16.73 0.81
C ALA A 57 7.25 16.67 2.14
N GLY A 58 8.56 16.97 2.14
CA GLY A 58 9.43 16.86 3.30
C GLY A 58 9.60 15.41 3.78
N LEU A 59 9.59 14.46 2.85
CA LEU A 59 9.72 13.03 3.10
C LEU A 59 10.99 12.46 2.49
N LYS A 60 11.58 11.50 3.20
CA LYS A 60 12.77 10.74 2.77
C LYS A 60 12.45 9.26 2.76
N GLU A 61 12.75 8.58 1.65
CA GLU A 61 12.58 7.14 1.57
C GLU A 61 13.57 6.40 2.49
N ILE A 62 13.05 5.48 3.29
CA ILE A 62 13.80 4.67 4.26
C ILE A 62 13.70 3.16 4.00
N SER A 63 13.16 2.76 2.84
CA SER A 63 13.03 1.35 2.43
C SER A 63 14.39 0.62 2.47
N ASN A 64 15.49 1.29 2.14
CA ASN A 64 16.83 0.72 2.17
C ASN A 64 17.38 0.45 3.59
N LEU A 65 16.79 1.01 4.64
CA LEU A 65 17.17 0.78 6.03
C LEU A 65 16.60 -0.54 6.60
N GLY A 66 15.61 -1.10 5.89
CA GLY A 66 14.92 -2.33 6.29
C GLY A 66 15.36 -3.56 5.50
N LYS A 67 15.36 -4.71 6.16
CA LYS A 67 15.40 -6.03 5.51
C LYS A 67 13.97 -6.48 5.24
N PHE A 68 13.67 -6.75 3.97
CA PHE A 68 12.37 -7.22 3.52
C PHE A 68 12.36 -8.76 3.47
N THR A 69 11.26 -9.37 3.91
CA THR A 69 10.97 -10.79 3.76
C THR A 69 9.52 -10.98 3.36
N VAL A 70 9.25 -12.08 2.66
CA VAL A 70 7.89 -12.48 2.27
C VAL A 70 7.59 -13.88 2.79
N SER A 71 6.32 -14.18 3.05
CA SER A 71 5.88 -15.49 3.54
C SER A 71 6.20 -16.63 2.57
N SER A 72 6.05 -16.36 1.27
CA SER A 72 6.32 -17.28 0.17
C SER A 72 6.51 -16.47 -1.11
N HIS A 73 7.13 -17.07 -2.12
CA HIS A 73 7.21 -16.48 -3.44
C HIS A 73 7.45 -17.53 -4.52
N LYS A 74 6.97 -17.27 -5.73
CA LYS A 74 7.39 -18.02 -6.92
C LYS A 74 8.84 -17.71 -7.26
N GLN A 75 9.51 -18.66 -7.89
CA GLN A 75 10.88 -18.50 -8.36
C GLN A 75 10.98 -17.29 -9.32
N GLY A 76 11.84 -16.34 -9.00
CA GLY A 76 12.05 -15.13 -9.80
C GLY A 76 11.09 -13.96 -9.52
N ASN A 77 10.10 -14.13 -8.65
CA ASN A 77 9.11 -13.10 -8.29
C ASN A 77 9.05 -12.91 -6.76
N GLY A 78 10.20 -12.60 -6.16
CA GLY A 78 10.36 -12.43 -4.71
C GLY A 78 10.49 -10.98 -4.28
N VAL A 79 11.24 -10.77 -3.19
CA VAL A 79 11.47 -9.45 -2.59
C VAL A 79 12.21 -8.50 -3.54
N ASP A 80 13.09 -9.01 -4.40
CA ASP A 80 13.89 -8.18 -5.29
C ASP A 80 13.01 -7.38 -6.27
N GLN A 81 11.90 -7.98 -6.73
CA GLN A 81 10.94 -7.34 -7.63
C GLN A 81 10.17 -6.21 -6.94
N LEU A 82 9.83 -6.34 -5.65
CA LEU A 82 9.14 -5.29 -4.88
C LEU A 82 9.96 -4.01 -4.72
N ARG A 83 11.28 -4.15 -4.77
CA ARG A 83 12.24 -3.07 -4.54
C ARG A 83 12.76 -2.47 -5.84
N HIS A 84 12.37 -3.01 -6.99
CA HIS A 84 12.77 -2.49 -8.27
C HIS A 84 11.91 -1.27 -8.62
N ASP A 85 12.50 -0.30 -9.33
CA ASP A 85 11.77 0.90 -9.78
C ASP A 85 10.73 0.61 -10.88
N SER A 86 10.72 -0.62 -11.42
CA SER A 86 9.85 -1.00 -12.52
C SER A 86 8.54 -1.53 -11.98
N LEU A 87 7.43 -0.86 -12.30
CA LEU A 87 6.08 -1.30 -11.94
C LEU A 87 5.60 -2.52 -12.74
N LYS A 88 6.39 -2.98 -13.71
CA LYS A 88 6.13 -4.22 -14.48
C LYS A 88 6.56 -5.50 -13.76
N SER A 89 7.47 -5.38 -12.80
CA SER A 89 7.88 -6.51 -11.96
C SER A 89 7.05 -6.53 -10.68
N TYR A 90 6.86 -7.73 -10.12
CA TYR A 90 6.05 -7.92 -8.92
C TYR A 90 6.56 -9.08 -8.08
N TRP A 91 6.31 -9.01 -6.77
CA TRP A 91 6.28 -10.18 -5.93
C TRP A 91 5.03 -10.98 -6.24
N GLN A 92 5.18 -12.28 -6.40
CA GLN A 92 4.08 -13.23 -6.51
C GLN A 92 4.18 -14.25 -5.39
N SER A 93 3.20 -14.29 -4.51
CA SER A 93 3.15 -15.32 -3.45
C SER A 93 2.99 -16.74 -4.04
N ASP A 94 3.38 -17.74 -3.26
CA ASP A 94 3.13 -19.15 -3.58
C ASP A 94 2.97 -19.96 -2.30
N GLY A 95 1.87 -19.74 -1.59
CA GLY A 95 1.66 -20.35 -0.27
C GLY A 95 0.23 -20.22 0.24
N PRO A 96 -0.04 -20.65 1.48
CA PRO A 96 -1.34 -20.46 2.11
C PRO A 96 -1.54 -19.00 2.53
N GLN A 97 -2.76 -18.49 2.38
CA GLN A 97 -3.17 -17.21 2.96
C GLN A 97 -3.16 -17.28 4.50
N PRO A 98 -2.90 -16.17 5.21
CA PRO A 98 -2.61 -14.84 4.66
C PRO A 98 -1.16 -14.70 4.18
N HIS A 99 -0.97 -13.98 3.06
CA HIS A 99 0.36 -13.66 2.52
C HIS A 99 0.95 -12.49 3.29
N LYS A 100 2.24 -12.56 3.61
CA LYS A 100 2.89 -11.57 4.48
C LYS A 100 4.10 -10.97 3.79
N LEU A 101 4.20 -9.65 3.87
CA LEU A 101 5.42 -8.89 3.64
C LEU A 101 5.85 -8.32 4.99
N THR A 102 7.07 -8.63 5.45
CA THR A 102 7.62 -8.12 6.71
C THR A 102 8.89 -7.33 6.43
N VAL A 103 9.02 -6.17 7.06
CA VAL A 103 10.19 -5.30 6.98
C VAL A 103 10.79 -5.15 8.38
N TYR A 104 12.04 -5.54 8.53
CA TYR A 104 12.80 -5.45 9.79
C TYR A 104 13.81 -4.31 9.69
N PHE A 105 13.69 -3.31 10.56
CA PHE A 105 14.65 -2.23 10.68
C PHE A 105 15.66 -2.53 11.78
N ILE A 106 16.95 -2.28 11.52
CA ILE A 106 18.03 -2.51 12.49
C ILE A 106 17.92 -1.52 13.66
N LYS A 107 17.45 -0.30 13.39
CA LYS A 107 17.25 0.76 14.37
C LYS A 107 15.77 1.13 14.42
N ARG A 108 15.35 1.75 15.53
CA ARG A 108 14.03 2.37 15.65
C ARG A 108 13.87 3.42 14.55
N VAL A 109 12.83 3.31 13.73
CA VAL A 109 12.51 4.29 12.68
C VAL A 109 11.17 4.97 12.98
N GLY A 110 11.04 6.23 12.56
CA GLY A 110 9.76 6.93 12.49
C GLY A 110 9.25 6.89 11.06
N ILE A 111 8.16 6.17 10.82
CA ILE A 111 7.52 6.05 9.51
C ILE A 111 6.41 7.10 9.43
N ARG A 112 6.45 7.95 8.40
CA ARG A 112 5.48 9.02 8.18
C ARG A 112 4.47 8.67 7.09
N ASP A 113 4.89 7.94 6.07
CA ASP A 113 4.08 7.59 4.92
C ASP A 113 4.52 6.19 4.40
N ILE A 114 3.56 5.36 4.02
CA ILE A 114 3.80 4.06 3.37
C ILE A 114 2.89 3.99 2.16
N ARG A 115 3.48 3.66 1.01
CA ARG A 115 2.76 3.53 -0.26
C ARG A 115 3.07 2.20 -0.90
N PHE A 116 2.09 1.60 -1.55
CA PHE A 116 2.30 0.38 -2.31
C PHE A 116 1.55 0.44 -3.62
N TYR A 117 2.06 -0.25 -4.64
CA TYR A 117 1.49 -0.25 -5.97
C TYR A 117 0.84 -1.60 -6.29
N VAL A 118 -0.42 -1.54 -6.71
CA VAL A 118 -1.24 -2.67 -7.20
C VAL A 118 -2.05 -2.19 -8.40
N ASP A 119 -2.37 -3.08 -9.33
CA ASP A 119 -3.19 -2.73 -10.48
C ASP A 119 -4.17 -3.83 -10.85
N TYR A 120 -5.45 -3.60 -10.55
CA TYR A 120 -6.52 -4.54 -10.86
C TYR A 120 -6.58 -4.92 -12.34
N ASN A 121 -6.30 -3.97 -13.24
CA ASN A 121 -6.42 -4.21 -14.67
C ASN A 121 -5.34 -5.15 -15.20
N GLU A 122 -4.16 -5.16 -14.58
CA GLU A 122 -3.07 -6.06 -14.96
C GLU A 122 -3.02 -7.35 -14.13
N ASP A 123 -3.47 -7.31 -12.87
CA ASP A 123 -3.31 -8.41 -11.92
C ASP A 123 -4.59 -9.25 -11.72
N GLU A 124 -5.77 -8.74 -12.09
CA GLU A 124 -7.07 -9.44 -11.99
C GLU A 124 -7.26 -10.09 -10.60
N SER A 125 -7.32 -11.43 -10.54
CA SER A 125 -7.48 -12.21 -9.30
C SER A 125 -6.30 -12.14 -8.33
N TYR A 126 -5.11 -11.73 -8.78
CA TYR A 126 -3.94 -11.57 -7.91
C TYR A 126 -3.97 -10.26 -7.10
N THR A 127 -4.93 -9.38 -7.36
CA THR A 127 -5.07 -8.08 -6.70
C THR A 127 -5.62 -8.22 -5.28
N PRO A 128 -4.93 -7.71 -4.24
CA PRO A 128 -5.44 -7.70 -2.87
C PRO A 128 -6.78 -6.97 -2.74
N THR A 129 -7.72 -7.54 -1.97
CA THR A 129 -8.97 -6.89 -1.57
C THR A 129 -8.98 -6.50 -0.10
N LYS A 130 -8.25 -7.23 0.76
CA LYS A 130 -8.24 -6.97 2.19
C LYS A 130 -6.85 -7.09 2.77
N ILE A 131 -6.38 -6.00 3.38
CA ILE A 131 -5.00 -5.89 3.86
C ILE A 131 -5.01 -5.37 5.29
N ILE A 132 -4.28 -6.06 6.17
CA ILE A 132 -4.02 -5.61 7.54
C ILE A 132 -2.57 -5.14 7.65
N PHE A 133 -2.38 -3.97 8.25
CA PHE A 133 -1.06 -3.43 8.53
C PHE A 133 -0.77 -3.47 10.03
N LYS A 134 0.40 -3.98 10.37
CA LYS A 134 0.88 -4.14 11.74
C LYS A 134 2.26 -3.52 11.89
N SER A 135 2.55 -3.05 13.09
CA SER A 135 3.88 -2.56 13.45
C SER A 135 4.19 -2.86 14.91
N GLY A 136 5.47 -2.95 15.26
CA GLY A 136 5.88 -3.29 16.61
C GLY A 136 7.38 -3.26 16.85
N THR A 137 7.76 -3.68 18.06
CA THR A 137 9.17 -3.78 18.48
C THR A 137 9.83 -5.10 18.04
N SER A 138 9.03 -6.14 17.81
CA SER A 138 9.47 -7.44 17.30
C SER A 138 8.31 -8.13 16.58
N GLU A 139 8.60 -9.20 15.84
CA GLU A 139 7.56 -9.97 15.13
C GLU A 139 6.54 -10.62 16.08
N ASN A 140 6.92 -10.91 17.33
CA ASN A 140 6.03 -11.45 18.35
C ASN A 140 5.20 -10.36 19.05
N ASN A 141 5.53 -9.08 18.84
CA ASN A 141 4.88 -7.94 19.47
C ASN A 141 4.39 -6.94 18.42
N LEU A 142 3.62 -7.44 17.44
CA LEU A 142 3.02 -6.63 16.38
C LEU A 142 1.61 -6.21 16.78
N ILE A 143 1.34 -4.91 16.68
CA ILE A 143 0.03 -4.31 16.89
C ILE A 143 -0.54 -3.91 15.53
N GLN A 144 -1.78 -4.31 15.26
CA GLN A 144 -2.52 -3.84 14.09
C GLN A 144 -2.88 -2.38 14.27
N PHE A 145 -2.47 -1.54 13.33
CA PHE A 145 -2.75 -0.11 13.35
C PHE A 145 -3.71 0.31 12.23
N ALA A 146 -3.74 -0.43 11.12
CA ALA A 146 -4.60 -0.10 9.99
C ALA A 146 -5.16 -1.33 9.30
N THR A 147 -6.27 -1.13 8.59
CA THR A 147 -6.88 -2.10 7.67
C THR A 147 -7.35 -1.36 6.44
N MET A 148 -7.16 -1.95 5.28
CA MET A 148 -7.63 -1.42 4.00
C MET A 148 -8.47 -2.49 3.31
N ASP A 149 -9.66 -2.08 2.86
CA ASP A 149 -10.52 -2.84 1.98
C ASP A 149 -10.49 -2.17 0.60
N LEU A 150 -10.12 -2.92 -0.43
CA LEU A 150 -9.89 -2.47 -1.80
C LEU A 150 -10.87 -3.18 -2.75
N SER A 151 -11.45 -2.43 -3.70
CA SER A 151 -12.51 -2.93 -4.59
C SER A 151 -12.12 -3.07 -6.05
N ALA A 152 -11.19 -2.25 -6.55
CA ALA A 152 -10.57 -2.36 -7.88
C ALA A 152 -9.39 -1.37 -7.90
N PRO A 153 -8.40 -1.53 -7.00
CA PRO A 153 -7.34 -0.54 -6.86
C PRO A 153 -6.47 -0.53 -8.11
N SER A 154 -6.14 0.66 -8.60
CA SER A 154 -5.15 0.87 -9.65
C SER A 154 -4.25 2.03 -9.24
N GLY A 155 -2.94 1.87 -9.40
CA GLY A 155 -1.96 2.86 -9.02
C GLY A 155 -1.44 2.75 -7.57
N TRP A 156 -0.82 3.83 -7.11
CA TRP A 156 -0.26 3.93 -5.76
C TRP A 156 -1.37 4.05 -4.71
N GLN A 157 -1.34 3.15 -3.73
CA GLN A 157 -2.24 3.13 -2.58
C GLN A 157 -1.51 3.65 -1.34
N LEU A 158 -2.16 4.55 -0.60
CA LEU A 158 -1.63 5.14 0.64
C LEU A 158 -2.13 4.38 1.86
N VAL A 159 -1.22 3.92 2.72
CA VAL A 159 -1.57 3.26 3.98
C VAL A 159 -2.03 4.31 5.00
N PRO A 160 -3.19 4.13 5.68
CA PRO A 160 -3.69 5.10 6.65
C PRO A 160 -2.89 5.00 7.97
N ILE A 161 -1.86 5.84 8.10
CA ILE A 161 -0.98 5.91 9.28
C ILE A 161 -1.43 6.99 10.29
N ALA A 162 -2.28 7.93 9.85
CA ALA A 162 -2.74 9.03 10.70
C ALA A 162 -3.39 8.52 12.00
N GLY A 163 -3.03 9.11 13.13
CA GLY A 163 -3.53 8.72 14.46
C GLY A 163 -2.97 7.39 15.00
N SER A 164 -2.12 6.70 14.26
CA SER A 164 -1.47 5.45 14.68
C SER A 164 -0.06 5.66 15.26
N GLY A 165 0.38 6.91 15.40
CA GLY A 165 1.74 7.25 15.75
C GLY A 165 2.06 7.15 17.24
N GLY A 166 3.14 6.46 17.57
CA GLY A 166 3.78 6.51 18.89
C GLY A 166 4.72 7.72 19.07
N GLY A 167 4.78 8.60 18.07
CA GLY A 167 5.53 9.87 18.10
C GLY A 167 4.74 11.01 18.76
N PRO A 168 5.42 12.11 19.14
CA PRO A 168 4.79 13.27 19.78
C PRO A 168 3.73 13.96 18.92
N ASP A 169 3.81 13.77 17.61
CA ASP A 169 2.92 14.35 16.60
C ASP A 169 1.65 13.50 16.35
N GLY A 170 1.55 12.32 16.96
CA GLY A 170 0.45 11.35 16.77
C GLY A 170 0.36 10.74 15.37
N ASN A 171 1.25 11.12 14.46
CA ASN A 171 1.19 10.77 13.04
C ASN A 171 2.49 10.13 12.52
N THR A 172 3.50 9.99 13.37
CA THR A 172 4.71 9.22 13.08
C THR A 172 4.62 7.84 13.73
N LEU A 173 4.53 6.81 12.90
CA LEU A 173 4.53 5.41 13.33
C LEU A 173 5.94 4.97 13.70
N VAL A 174 6.17 4.77 14.98
CA VAL A 174 7.44 4.24 15.49
C VAL A 174 7.48 2.74 15.28
N SER A 175 8.50 2.24 14.57
CA SER A 175 8.58 0.84 14.17
C SER A 175 10.00 0.28 14.26
N TYR A 176 10.12 -0.98 14.69
CA TYR A 176 11.26 -1.86 14.38
C TYR A 176 10.87 -2.92 13.36
N VAL A 177 9.62 -3.39 13.42
CA VAL A 177 9.06 -4.35 12.49
C VAL A 177 7.77 -3.79 11.93
N PHE A 178 7.69 -3.66 10.61
CA PHE A 178 6.46 -3.38 9.88
C PHE A 178 6.01 -4.64 9.15
N GLN A 179 4.71 -4.92 9.15
CA GLN A 179 4.15 -6.08 8.48
C GLN A 179 2.86 -5.73 7.75
N MET A 180 2.80 -6.10 6.47
CA MET A 180 1.60 -6.06 5.63
C MET A 180 1.10 -7.50 5.48
N GLN A 181 -0.15 -7.75 5.87
CA GLN A 181 -0.82 -9.05 5.77
C GLN A 181 -1.96 -8.95 4.76
N ILE A 182 -1.80 -9.60 3.61
CA ILE A 182 -2.84 -9.70 2.60
C ILE A 182 -3.70 -10.91 2.95
N LEU A 183 -4.94 -10.63 3.36
CA LEU A 183 -5.89 -11.64 3.81
C LEU A 183 -6.66 -12.26 2.66
N GLU A 184 -7.10 -11.43 1.71
CA GLU A 184 -8.02 -11.79 0.64
C GLU A 184 -7.60 -11.08 -0.65
N ASN A 185 -7.89 -11.72 -1.79
CA ASN A 185 -7.69 -11.17 -3.13
C ASN A 185 -8.99 -11.19 -3.93
N HIS A 186 -8.99 -10.47 -5.04
CA HIS A 186 -10.09 -10.45 -6.00
C HIS A 186 -10.43 -11.84 -6.52
N GLN A 187 -11.73 -12.08 -6.78
CA GLN A 187 -12.23 -13.33 -7.37
C GLN A 187 -11.79 -14.60 -6.61
N ASN A 188 -11.53 -14.48 -5.30
CA ASN A 188 -10.96 -15.54 -4.46
C ASN A 188 -9.59 -16.04 -4.96
N GLY A 189 -8.78 -15.14 -5.53
CA GLY A 189 -7.44 -15.46 -6.00
C GLY A 189 -6.57 -16.02 -4.88
N LYS A 190 -5.91 -17.15 -5.16
CA LYS A 190 -5.10 -17.88 -4.18
C LYS A 190 -3.83 -17.11 -3.79
N ASP A 191 -3.15 -16.58 -4.79
CA ASP A 191 -1.85 -15.90 -4.65
C ASP A 191 -2.03 -14.40 -4.92
N THR A 192 -1.06 -13.58 -4.51
CA THR A 192 -1.13 -12.11 -4.64
C THR A 192 0.01 -11.55 -5.46
N HIS A 193 -0.25 -10.47 -6.19
CA HIS A 193 0.75 -9.62 -6.83
C HIS A 193 0.88 -8.31 -6.06
N LEU A 194 2.11 -7.92 -5.79
CA LEU A 194 2.45 -6.62 -5.25
C LEU A 194 3.66 -6.10 -6.04
N ARG A 195 3.50 -4.96 -6.70
CA ARG A 195 4.49 -4.46 -7.68
C ARG A 195 5.59 -3.65 -7.04
N SER A 196 5.20 -2.75 -6.14
CA SER A 196 6.16 -1.91 -5.42
C SER A 196 5.64 -1.54 -4.04
N ILE A 197 6.56 -1.22 -3.14
CA ILE A 197 6.26 -0.62 -1.84
C ILE A 197 7.38 0.36 -1.47
N LYS A 198 6.99 1.53 -0.99
CA LYS A 198 7.90 2.59 -0.55
C LYS A 198 7.51 3.04 0.85
N ILE A 199 8.51 3.15 1.72
CA ILE A 199 8.34 3.56 3.12
C ILE A 199 9.12 4.84 3.33
N TYR A 200 8.47 5.86 3.87
CA TYR A 200 9.04 7.18 4.05
C TYR A 200 9.07 7.61 5.52
N ALA A 201 10.08 8.38 5.88
CA ALA A 201 10.20 9.12 7.13
C ALA A 201 10.10 10.63 6.84
N ALA A 202 9.82 11.43 7.88
CA ALA A 202 9.95 12.88 7.76
C ALA A 202 11.43 13.25 7.55
N ASP A 203 11.69 14.16 6.62
CA ASP A 203 13.02 14.70 6.35
C ASP A 203 13.34 15.84 7.34
N THR A 204 13.84 15.47 8.51
CA THR A 204 14.29 16.42 9.53
C THR A 204 15.56 17.18 9.14
N ASP A 205 16.35 16.68 8.19
CA ASP A 205 17.57 17.35 7.73
C ASP A 205 17.22 18.59 6.88
N GLY A 206 16.18 18.50 6.04
CA GLY A 206 15.68 19.62 5.23
C GLY A 206 15.03 20.74 6.07
N ALA A 207 14.28 20.38 7.10
CA ALA A 207 13.66 21.36 8.01
C ALA A 207 14.68 22.15 8.83
N ASN A 208 15.87 21.57 9.12
CA ASN A 208 16.93 22.27 9.84
C ASN A 208 17.65 23.30 8.96
N VAL A 209 17.78 23.03 7.65
CA VAL A 209 18.39 23.98 6.69
C VAL A 209 17.52 25.23 6.48
N GLU A 210 16.19 25.09 6.48
CA GLU A 210 15.30 26.26 6.43
C GLU A 210 15.33 27.07 7.73
N ARG A 211 15.37 26.40 8.89
CA ARG A 211 15.54 27.06 10.20
C ARG A 211 16.88 27.80 10.31
N GLU A 212 17.95 27.26 9.76
CA GLU A 212 19.26 27.95 9.71
C GLU A 212 19.26 29.14 8.72
N ARG A 213 18.51 29.07 7.62
CA ARG A 213 18.35 30.20 6.68
C ARG A 213 17.56 31.35 7.29
N ASP A 214 16.47 31.06 8.00
CA ASP A 214 15.69 32.08 8.70
C ASP A 214 16.47 32.70 9.88
N SER A 215 17.32 31.91 10.54
CA SER A 215 18.22 32.41 11.60
C SER A 215 19.32 33.33 11.04
N ASN A 216 19.83 33.06 9.83
CA ASN A 216 20.85 33.89 9.19
C ASN A 216 20.29 35.20 8.60
N ASN A 217 18.98 35.27 8.31
CA ASN A 217 18.35 36.47 7.74
C ASN A 217 17.98 37.54 8.78
N VAL A 218 18.15 37.26 10.09
CA VAL A 218 17.88 38.19 11.20
C VAL A 218 19.17 38.88 11.71
N SER A 219 20.29 38.79 10.97
CA SER A 219 21.58 39.36 11.39
C SER A 219 22.00 40.65 10.67
N VAL A 220 21.04 41.55 10.36
CA VAL A 220 21.39 42.92 9.93
C VAL A 220 20.52 43.94 10.69
N HIS A 221 21.19 44.70 11.57
CA HIS A 221 20.73 45.81 12.43
C HIS A 221 20.18 45.51 13.84
N SER A 222 21.07 45.55 14.83
CA SER A 222 20.94 46.33 16.09
C SER A 222 22.21 46.08 16.91
N ASP A 223 23.16 47.01 16.87
CA ASP A 223 23.48 47.94 17.96
C ASP A 223 23.47 47.33 19.37
N LEU A 224 24.60 47.46 20.04
CA LEU A 224 24.99 46.75 21.26
C LEU A 224 24.36 47.40 22.50
N THR A 225 23.58 46.64 23.26
CA THR A 225 23.43 46.84 24.70
C THR A 225 23.52 45.51 25.43
N MET A 226 24.53 45.37 26.28
CA MET A 226 24.65 44.29 27.26
C MET A 226 23.58 44.49 28.34
N GLU A 227 22.56 43.64 28.41
CA GLU A 227 21.82 43.29 29.63
C GLU A 227 20.85 42.12 29.36
N ASP A 228 20.77 41.21 30.34
CA ASP A 228 19.85 40.07 30.50
C ASP A 228 20.02 38.80 29.63
N VAL A 229 20.85 37.88 30.13
CA VAL A 229 20.79 36.44 29.83
C VAL A 229 19.57 35.81 30.54
N ALA A 230 18.39 35.94 29.92
CA ALA A 230 17.28 35.05 30.22
C ALA A 230 17.51 33.72 29.49
N ALA A 231 17.55 32.61 30.23
CA ALA A 231 17.62 31.27 29.68
C ALA A 231 16.40 31.05 28.77
N ASP A 232 16.67 30.93 27.47
CA ASP A 232 15.71 30.59 26.44
C ASP A 232 15.30 29.12 26.63
N GLU A 233 14.34 28.85 27.53
CA GLU A 233 13.70 27.54 27.67
C GLU A 233 12.83 27.27 26.43
N ARG A 234 13.47 26.93 25.32
CA ARG A 234 12.79 26.32 24.18
C ARG A 234 12.43 24.87 24.56
N PRO A 235 11.21 24.38 24.23
CA PRO A 235 10.87 22.99 24.46
C PRO A 235 11.87 22.10 23.69
N ALA A 236 12.47 21.15 24.40
CA ALA A 236 13.45 20.22 23.84
C ALA A 236 12.90 19.53 22.59
N ASP A 237 13.72 19.46 21.54
CA ASP A 237 13.37 18.72 20.32
C ASP A 237 13.20 17.24 20.68
N PRO A 238 12.00 16.64 20.48
CA PRO A 238 11.74 15.25 20.82
C PRO A 238 12.59 14.24 20.03
N TRP A 239 13.29 14.70 18.99
CA TRP A 239 14.13 13.89 18.11
C TRP A 239 15.62 14.19 18.25
N ASP A 240 16.02 14.98 19.24
CA ASP A 240 17.43 15.19 19.56
C ASP A 240 18.06 13.92 20.14
N ILE A 241 18.83 13.25 19.30
CA ILE A 241 19.52 11.99 19.56
C ILE A 241 20.64 12.15 20.61
N SER A 242 21.07 13.38 20.90
CA SER A 242 22.07 13.66 21.94
C SER A 242 21.50 13.58 23.36
N VAL A 243 20.17 13.73 23.51
CA VAL A 243 19.46 13.60 24.80
C VAL A 243 19.30 12.12 25.21
N LEU A 244 19.42 11.17 24.29
CA LEU A 244 19.29 9.73 24.56
C LEU A 244 20.50 9.11 25.28
N GLU A 245 21.63 9.81 25.36
CA GLU A 245 22.82 9.34 26.09
C GLU A 245 22.78 9.70 27.58
N ALA A 246 21.88 10.61 27.98
CA ALA A 246 21.64 10.97 29.37
C ALA A 246 20.41 10.25 29.91
N GLY A 247 20.63 9.13 30.61
CA GLY A 247 19.59 8.23 31.12
C GLY A 247 18.36 8.92 31.71
N LEU A 248 17.21 8.69 31.08
CA LEU A 248 15.88 9.04 31.59
C LEU A 248 15.07 7.77 31.92
N PRO A 249 14.15 7.84 32.90
CA PRO A 249 13.55 6.68 33.54
C PRO A 249 12.53 5.97 32.64
N ILE A 250 12.51 4.64 32.75
CA ILE A 250 11.62 3.74 32.03
C ILE A 250 10.15 4.05 32.39
N PRO A 251 9.26 4.29 31.40
CA PRO A 251 7.82 4.53 31.64
C PRO A 251 7.16 3.37 32.40
N ASP A 252 6.18 3.67 33.27
CA ASP A 252 5.57 2.68 34.18
C ASP A 252 4.92 1.47 33.47
N PHE A 253 4.44 1.62 32.24
CA PHE A 253 3.87 0.51 31.47
C PHE A 253 4.94 -0.44 30.88
N MET A 254 6.21 -0.05 30.91
CA MET A 254 7.37 -0.83 30.47
C MET A 254 8.13 -1.47 31.64
N LYS A 255 7.67 -1.28 32.88
CA LYS A 255 8.22 -1.97 34.05
C LYS A 255 7.66 -3.40 34.12
N GLU A 256 8.50 -4.35 34.51
CA GLU A 256 8.05 -5.73 34.73
C GLU A 256 6.99 -5.77 35.84
N PRO A 257 5.95 -6.61 35.72
CA PRO A 257 4.92 -6.72 36.76
C PRO A 257 5.52 -7.30 38.04
N GLU A 258 5.38 -6.57 39.15
CA GLU A 258 5.79 -7.06 40.47
C GLU A 258 4.90 -8.23 40.90
N ILE A 259 5.50 -9.42 41.02
CA ILE A 259 4.84 -10.60 41.58
C ILE A 259 4.72 -10.37 43.10
N ARG A 260 3.49 -10.26 43.59
CA ARG A 260 3.17 -10.11 45.01
C ARG A 260 2.80 -11.43 45.65
#